data_AF-A0A8X7NYL4-F1
#
_entry.id   AF-A0A8X7NYL4-F1
#
_cell.length_a   1.000
_cell.length_b   1.000
_cell.length_c   1.000
_cell.angle_alpha   90.00
_cell.angle_beta   90.00
_cell.angle_gamma   90.00
#
_symmetry.space_group_name_H-M   'P 1'
#
loop_
_entity.id
_entity.type
_entity.pdbx_description
1 polymer ?
#
loop_
_entity_poly.entity_id
_entity_poly.type
_entity_poly.pdbx_seq_one_letter_code
_entity_poly.pdbx_strand_id
1 'polypeptide(L)'
;MGIFNDLPVPSDKTYLREELARIDESWAAARFDSLPHVVHILTSKDREADIQILREQSDVVEEVVDEVVHAYHGGFNKAIQNYSQILRLFRESTEKLGDLKHDLADAKKSLGTRNKQLHQLWYRSVTLRHIISVLDQIEGIAKVPSRIEKLIADKQFYAAIQVYLQSSLMLEREGLQTRSTAYLDVVLIDILVRSPRLVLFKMSDLSYLSCEDPFSAKF
;
A
#
# COMPACT_ATOMS: atom_id res chain seq x y z
N MET A 1 -19.37 -36.39 -48.92
CA MET A 1 -19.63 -36.26 -47.47
C MET A 1 -21.08 -35.83 -47.36
N GLY A 2 -21.96 -36.69 -46.87
CA GLY A 2 -23.39 -36.39 -46.82
C GLY A 2 -23.67 -35.22 -45.88
N ILE A 3 -24.49 -34.27 -46.32
CA ILE A 3 -24.81 -33.00 -45.62
C ILE A 3 -25.40 -33.26 -44.22
N PHE A 4 -25.96 -34.45 -43.99
CA PHE A 4 -26.72 -34.80 -42.79
C PHE A 4 -25.96 -35.70 -41.79
N ASN A 5 -24.69 -36.02 -42.05
CA ASN A 5 -23.92 -36.93 -41.19
C ASN A 5 -23.61 -36.34 -39.80
N ASP A 6 -23.52 -35.02 -39.68
CA ASP A 6 -23.16 -34.33 -38.43
C ASP A 6 -24.37 -33.96 -37.54
N LEU A 7 -25.60 -34.31 -37.94
CA LEU A 7 -26.79 -34.04 -37.13
C LEU A 7 -26.71 -34.82 -35.80
N PRO A 8 -27.13 -34.26 -34.65
CA PRO A 8 -27.17 -34.98 -33.39
C PRO A 8 -28.41 -35.89 -33.29
N VAL A 9 -28.45 -36.94 -34.11
CA VAL A 9 -29.48 -37.99 -34.00
C VAL A 9 -29.02 -39.02 -32.96
N PRO A 10 -29.86 -39.36 -31.96
CA PRO A 10 -29.50 -40.32 -30.91
C PRO A 10 -29.37 -41.76 -31.45
N SER A 11 -28.60 -42.59 -30.74
CA SER A 11 -28.16 -43.92 -31.22
C SER A 11 -29.31 -44.92 -31.45
N ASP A 12 -30.43 -44.72 -30.78
CA ASP A 12 -31.68 -45.48 -30.92
C ASP A 12 -32.44 -45.14 -32.21
N LYS A 13 -32.19 -43.97 -32.82
CA LYS A 13 -32.85 -43.49 -34.04
C LYS A 13 -31.92 -43.42 -35.26
N THR A 14 -30.92 -44.29 -35.30
CA THR A 14 -29.97 -44.37 -36.42
C THR A 14 -30.63 -44.66 -37.77
N TYR A 15 -31.80 -45.31 -37.79
CA TYR A 15 -32.62 -45.53 -38.99
C TYR A 15 -32.99 -44.22 -39.69
N LEU A 16 -33.19 -43.12 -38.96
CA LEU A 16 -33.53 -41.82 -39.54
C LEU A 16 -32.40 -41.28 -40.42
N ARG A 17 -31.14 -41.58 -40.09
CA ARG A 17 -30.00 -41.20 -40.95
C ARG A 17 -29.98 -42.00 -42.24
N GLU A 18 -30.36 -43.28 -42.16
CA GLU A 18 -30.43 -44.14 -43.33
C GLU A 18 -31.57 -43.72 -44.26
N GLU A 19 -32.76 -43.43 -43.72
CA GLU A 19 -33.89 -42.92 -44.49
C GLU A 19 -33.61 -41.53 -45.08
N LEU A 20 -32.95 -40.65 -44.32
CA LEU A 20 -32.55 -39.32 -44.80
C LEU A 20 -31.49 -39.41 -45.92
N ALA A 21 -30.62 -40.43 -45.90
CA ALA A 21 -29.65 -40.69 -46.96
C ALA A 21 -30.29 -41.26 -48.24
N ARG A 22 -31.52 -41.80 -48.17
CA ARG A 22 -32.29 -42.23 -49.34
C ARG A 22 -33.02 -41.08 -50.04
N ILE A 23 -33.15 -39.93 -49.38
CA ILE A 23 -33.71 -38.73 -50.00
C ILE A 23 -32.71 -38.22 -51.04
N ASP A 24 -33.23 -37.93 -52.24
CA ASP A 24 -32.42 -37.45 -53.36
C ASP A 24 -31.78 -36.09 -53.03
N GLU A 25 -30.49 -35.92 -53.36
CA GLU A 25 -29.72 -34.70 -53.09
C GLU A 25 -30.30 -33.46 -53.79
N SER A 26 -31.12 -33.65 -54.85
CA SER A 26 -31.88 -32.58 -55.49
C SER A 26 -32.82 -31.83 -54.55
N TRP A 27 -33.31 -32.48 -53.48
CA TRP A 27 -34.13 -31.83 -52.43
C TRP A 27 -33.31 -30.96 -51.48
N ALA A 28 -31.99 -31.19 -51.37
CA ALA A 28 -31.08 -30.43 -50.52
C ALA A 28 -30.43 -29.24 -51.25
N ALA A 29 -30.80 -28.98 -52.51
CA ALA A 29 -30.23 -27.91 -53.30
C ALA A 29 -30.55 -26.52 -52.71
N ALA A 30 -29.52 -25.68 -52.54
CA ALA A 30 -29.67 -24.31 -52.02
C ALA A 30 -30.63 -23.42 -52.86
N ARG A 31 -30.85 -23.79 -54.13
CA ARG A 31 -31.82 -23.16 -55.02
C ARG A 31 -32.79 -24.21 -55.53
N PHE A 32 -33.78 -24.49 -54.70
CA PHE A 32 -34.80 -25.51 -54.95
C PHE A 32 -35.67 -25.16 -56.17
N ASP A 33 -35.83 -26.11 -57.09
CA ASP A 33 -36.75 -26.02 -58.23
C ASP A 33 -37.82 -27.12 -58.08
N SER A 34 -39.07 -26.71 -57.89
CA SER A 34 -40.17 -27.63 -57.65
C SER A 34 -40.73 -28.25 -58.93
N LEU A 35 -40.49 -27.63 -60.09
CA LEU A 35 -41.14 -28.01 -61.34
C LEU A 35 -40.75 -29.43 -61.81
N PRO A 36 -39.47 -29.85 -61.79
CA PRO A 36 -39.10 -31.21 -62.16
C PRO A 36 -39.77 -32.27 -61.28
N HIS A 37 -39.91 -32.01 -59.97
CA HIS A 37 -40.50 -32.93 -59.02
C HIS A 37 -42.01 -33.05 -59.20
N VAL A 38 -42.70 -31.93 -59.39
CA VAL A 38 -44.15 -31.92 -59.66
C VAL A 38 -44.45 -32.58 -61.01
N VAL A 39 -43.65 -32.32 -62.04
CA VAL A 39 -43.80 -32.97 -63.36
C VAL A 39 -43.55 -34.47 -63.27
N HIS A 40 -42.56 -34.92 -62.48
CA HIS A 40 -42.31 -36.33 -62.25
C HIS A 40 -43.53 -37.03 -61.63
N ILE A 41 -44.10 -36.46 -60.57
CA ILE A 41 -45.29 -37.00 -59.89
C ILE A 41 -46.52 -36.98 -60.80
N LEU A 42 -46.69 -35.97 -61.66
CA LEU A 42 -47.83 -35.91 -62.58
C LEU A 42 -47.68 -36.81 -63.80
N THR A 43 -46.46 -37.13 -64.21
CA THR A 43 -46.15 -37.95 -65.40
C THR A 43 -46.00 -39.43 -65.07
N SER A 44 -45.86 -39.79 -63.78
CA SER A 44 -45.75 -41.18 -63.35
C SER A 44 -47.06 -41.95 -63.47
N LYS A 45 -46.95 -43.29 -63.59
CA LYS A 45 -48.11 -44.19 -63.71
C LYS A 45 -48.84 -44.41 -62.39
N ASP A 46 -48.15 -44.31 -61.27
CA ASP A 46 -48.67 -44.54 -59.92
C ASP A 46 -48.47 -43.28 -59.05
N ARG A 47 -49.27 -42.26 -59.35
CA ARG A 47 -49.17 -40.93 -58.71
C ARG A 47 -49.42 -40.99 -57.21
N GLU A 48 -50.39 -41.79 -56.79
CA GLU A 48 -50.71 -41.99 -55.38
C GLU A 48 -49.55 -42.62 -54.60
N ALA A 49 -48.78 -43.52 -55.23
CA ALA A 49 -47.60 -44.12 -54.62
C ALA A 49 -46.46 -43.12 -54.46
N ASP A 50 -46.18 -42.29 -55.48
CA ASP A 50 -45.15 -41.25 -55.41
C ASP A 50 -45.49 -40.18 -54.36
N ILE A 51 -46.76 -39.80 -54.24
CA ILE A 51 -47.23 -38.87 -53.21
C ILE A 51 -47.09 -39.49 -51.81
N GLN A 52 -47.34 -40.79 -51.67
CA GLN A 52 -47.20 -41.50 -50.40
C GLN A 52 -45.73 -41.56 -49.95
N ILE A 53 -44.80 -41.84 -50.87
CA ILE A 53 -43.36 -41.82 -50.59
C ILE A 53 -42.90 -40.42 -50.16
N LEU A 54 -43.39 -39.37 -50.83
CA LEU A 54 -43.06 -38.00 -50.48
C LEU A 54 -43.56 -37.61 -49.08
N ARG A 55 -44.74 -38.11 -48.67
CA ARG A 55 -45.25 -37.92 -47.32
C ARG A 55 -44.39 -38.64 -46.28
N GLU A 56 -44.03 -39.90 -46.54
CA GLU A 56 -43.15 -40.68 -45.67
C GLU A 56 -41.78 -40.01 -45.50
N GLN A 57 -41.21 -39.46 -46.58
CA GLN A 57 -39.97 -38.68 -46.53
C GLN A 57 -40.12 -37.39 -45.71
N SER A 58 -41.26 -36.70 -45.83
CA SER A 58 -41.57 -35.49 -45.04
C SER A 58 -41.66 -35.82 -43.55
N ASP A 59 -42.34 -36.91 -43.19
CA ASP A 59 -42.51 -37.34 -41.80
C ASP A 59 -41.15 -37.70 -41.17
N VAL A 60 -40.27 -38.37 -41.93
CA VAL A 60 -38.88 -38.66 -41.49
C VAL A 60 -38.10 -37.37 -41.24
N VAL A 61 -38.23 -36.37 -42.11
CA VAL A 61 -37.54 -35.07 -41.94
C VAL A 61 -38.07 -34.33 -40.72
N GLU A 62 -39.38 -34.33 -40.48
CA GLU A 62 -39.98 -33.74 -39.29
C GLU A 62 -39.46 -34.38 -38.00
N GLU A 63 -39.39 -35.72 -37.96
CA GLU A 63 -38.84 -36.44 -36.81
C GLU A 63 -37.36 -36.10 -36.56
N VAL A 64 -36.54 -35.98 -37.63
CA VAL A 64 -35.14 -35.57 -37.51
C VAL A 64 -35.02 -34.14 -36.98
N VAL A 65 -35.85 -33.21 -37.46
CA VAL A 65 -35.84 -31.81 -37.00
C VAL A 65 -36.16 -31.75 -35.50
N ASP A 66 -37.16 -32.50 -35.03
CA ASP A 66 -37.51 -32.56 -33.62
C ASP A 66 -36.35 -33.08 -32.76
N GLU A 67 -35.66 -34.13 -33.19
CA GLU A 67 -34.47 -34.64 -32.49
C GLU A 67 -33.35 -33.61 -32.40
N VAL A 68 -33.08 -32.90 -33.50
CA VAL A 68 -32.07 -31.84 -33.54
C VAL A 68 -32.43 -30.71 -32.59
N VAL A 69 -33.69 -30.26 -32.61
CA VAL A 69 -34.19 -29.22 -31.70
C VAL A 69 -34.06 -29.69 -30.25
N HIS A 70 -34.47 -30.93 -29.95
CA HIS A 70 -34.39 -31.50 -28.60
C HIS A 70 -32.93 -31.59 -28.10
N ALA A 71 -32.03 -32.08 -28.94
CA ALA A 71 -30.61 -32.22 -28.63
C ALA A 71 -29.95 -30.87 -28.29
N TYR A 72 -30.26 -29.81 -29.06
CA TYR A 72 -29.68 -28.49 -28.82
C TYR A 72 -30.39 -27.69 -27.74
N HIS A 73 -31.69 -27.89 -27.49
CA HIS A 73 -32.47 -27.12 -26.52
C HIS A 73 -31.89 -27.22 -25.11
N GLY A 74 -31.46 -28.42 -24.69
CA GLY A 74 -30.84 -28.64 -23.38
C GLY A 74 -29.50 -27.92 -23.22
N GLY A 75 -28.64 -28.00 -24.25
CA GLY A 75 -27.34 -27.34 -24.25
C GLY A 75 -27.45 -25.83 -24.28
N PHE A 76 -28.34 -25.30 -25.12
CA PHE A 76 -28.59 -23.87 -25.25
C PHE A 76 -29.15 -23.27 -23.96
N ASN A 77 -30.15 -23.89 -23.35
CA ASN A 77 -30.69 -23.43 -22.08
C ASN A 77 -29.66 -23.49 -20.95
N LYS A 78 -28.84 -24.55 -20.88
CA LYS A 78 -27.74 -24.62 -19.91
C LYS A 78 -26.72 -23.52 -20.13
N ALA A 79 -26.35 -23.23 -21.39
CA ALA A 79 -25.42 -22.15 -21.71
C ALA A 79 -25.98 -20.78 -21.31
N ILE A 80 -27.26 -20.51 -21.58
CA ILE A 80 -27.95 -19.28 -21.15
C ILE A 80 -27.95 -19.14 -19.63
N GLN A 81 -28.29 -20.21 -18.91
CA GLN A 81 -28.32 -20.20 -17.45
C GLN A 81 -26.93 -19.96 -16.86
N ASN A 82 -25.91 -20.67 -17.37
CA ASN A 82 -24.52 -20.48 -16.95
C ASN A 82 -24.05 -19.05 -17.20
N TYR A 83 -24.34 -18.49 -18.37
CA TYR A 83 -23.98 -17.11 -18.69
C TYR A 83 -24.65 -16.12 -17.73
N SER A 84 -25.94 -16.31 -17.45
CA SER A 84 -26.69 -15.48 -16.49
C SER A 84 -26.12 -15.57 -15.07
N GLN A 85 -25.71 -16.77 -14.65
CA GLN A 85 -25.04 -16.98 -13.37
C GLN A 85 -23.68 -16.29 -13.31
N ILE A 86 -22.87 -16.38 -14.37
CA ILE A 86 -21.58 -15.67 -14.47
C ILE A 86 -21.79 -14.16 -14.38
N LEU A 87 -22.76 -13.61 -15.09
CA LEU A 87 -23.09 -12.17 -15.00
C LEU A 87 -23.49 -11.75 -13.59
N ARG A 88 -24.26 -12.59 -12.87
CA ARG A 88 -24.63 -12.32 -11.48
C ARG A 88 -23.40 -12.31 -10.57
N LEU A 89 -22.54 -13.33 -10.67
CA LEU A 89 -21.30 -13.41 -9.90
C LEU A 89 -20.37 -12.23 -10.19
N PHE A 90 -20.29 -11.79 -11.44
CA PHE A 90 -19.49 -10.63 -11.83
C PHE A 90 -20.02 -9.33 -11.22
N ARG A 91 -21.35 -9.14 -11.22
CA ARG A 91 -21.98 -7.98 -10.57
C ARG A 91 -21.74 -7.98 -9.06
N GLU A 92 -21.95 -9.11 -8.41
CA GLU A 92 -21.70 -9.28 -6.96
C GLU A 92 -20.22 -9.01 -6.62
N SER A 93 -19.29 -9.50 -7.45
CA SER A 93 -17.86 -9.22 -7.27
C SER A 93 -17.53 -7.74 -7.45
N THR A 94 -18.20 -7.05 -8.38
CA THR A 94 -17.99 -5.62 -8.61
C THR A 94 -18.50 -4.79 -7.44
N GLU A 95 -19.65 -5.16 -6.87
CA GLU A 95 -20.21 -4.55 -5.67
C GLU A 95 -19.28 -4.73 -4.46
N LYS A 96 -18.84 -5.97 -4.20
CA LYS A 96 -17.87 -6.27 -3.13
C LYS A 96 -16.53 -5.52 -3.29
N LEU A 97 -16.07 -5.32 -4.52
CA LEU A 97 -14.89 -4.50 -4.78
C LEU A 97 -15.13 -3.01 -4.45
N GLY A 98 -16.34 -2.52 -4.67
CA GLY A 98 -16.79 -1.20 -4.24
C GLY A 98 -16.72 -1.05 -2.73
N ASP A 99 -17.29 -2.01 -2.00
CA ASP A 99 -17.29 -2.05 -0.53
C ASP A 99 -15.86 -2.11 0.01
N LEU A 100 -15.04 -3.03 -0.51
CA LEU A 100 -13.63 -3.16 -0.10
C LEU A 100 -12.83 -1.87 -0.34
N LYS A 101 -13.10 -1.15 -1.44
CA LYS A 101 -12.47 0.14 -1.72
C LYS A 101 -12.90 1.20 -0.68
N HIS A 102 -14.16 1.18 -0.25
CA HIS A 102 -14.64 2.06 0.81
C HIS A 102 -13.97 1.73 2.14
N ASP A 103 -13.93 0.45 2.53
CA ASP A 103 -13.27 -0.02 3.75
C ASP A 103 -11.78 0.35 3.77
N LEU A 104 -11.09 0.21 2.63
CA LEU A 104 -9.69 0.61 2.50
C LEU A 104 -9.50 2.13 2.66
N ALA A 105 -10.41 2.94 2.11
CA ALA A 105 -10.35 4.39 2.27
C ALA A 105 -10.54 4.79 3.74
N ASP A 106 -11.45 4.14 4.45
CA ASP A 106 -11.71 4.38 5.87
C ASP A 106 -10.55 3.90 6.75
N ALA A 107 -9.99 2.72 6.47
CA ALA A 107 -8.79 2.23 7.14
C ALA A 107 -7.61 3.19 6.94
N LYS A 108 -7.42 3.69 5.72
CA LYS A 108 -6.38 4.70 5.41
C LYS A 108 -6.59 6.00 6.20
N LYS A 109 -7.84 6.47 6.32
CA LYS A 109 -8.17 7.67 7.10
C LYS A 109 -7.92 7.47 8.60
N SER A 110 -8.30 6.32 9.14
CA SER A 110 -8.04 5.94 10.53
C SER A 110 -6.54 5.88 10.84
N LEU A 111 -5.77 5.23 9.97
CA LEU A 111 -4.32 5.16 10.09
C LEU A 111 -3.67 6.55 9.99
N GLY A 112 -4.12 7.39 9.06
CA GLY A 112 -3.65 8.77 8.92
C GLY A 112 -3.91 9.61 10.18
N THR A 113 -5.04 9.40 10.85
CA THR A 113 -5.38 10.08 12.12
C THR A 113 -4.45 9.61 13.24
N ARG A 114 -4.24 8.30 13.37
CA ARG A 114 -3.31 7.72 14.36
C ARG A 114 -1.87 8.19 14.14
N ASN A 115 -1.42 8.31 12.89
CA ASN A 115 -0.08 8.82 12.59
C ASN A 115 0.11 10.27 13.06
N LYS A 116 -0.90 11.13 12.87
CA LYS A 116 -0.87 12.51 13.39
C LYS A 116 -0.77 12.54 14.91
N GLN A 117 -1.54 11.70 15.61
CA GLN A 117 -1.46 11.57 17.07
C GLN A 117 -0.08 11.09 17.53
N LEU A 118 0.49 10.11 16.83
CA LEU A 118 1.84 9.60 17.13
C LEU A 118 2.91 10.67 16.95
N HIS A 119 2.85 11.47 15.87
CA HIS A 119 3.75 12.61 15.67
C HIS A 119 3.62 13.65 16.79
N GLN A 120 2.41 13.96 17.25
CA GLN A 120 2.21 14.87 18.38
C GLN A 120 2.83 14.31 19.67
N LEU A 121 2.65 13.01 19.95
CA LEU A 121 3.25 12.35 21.11
C LEU A 121 4.77 12.32 21.03
N TRP A 122 5.33 12.05 19.85
CA TRP A 122 6.76 12.09 19.62
C TRP A 122 7.32 13.50 19.86
N TYR A 123 6.69 14.54 19.31
CA TYR A 123 7.12 15.93 19.52
C TYR A 123 7.10 16.30 21.00
N ARG A 124 6.00 15.99 21.70
CA ARG A 124 5.91 16.16 23.17
C ARG A 124 7.02 15.43 23.90
N SER A 125 7.32 14.19 23.51
CA SER A 125 8.38 13.38 24.10
C SER A 125 9.78 13.98 23.89
N VAL A 126 10.07 14.50 22.69
CA VAL A 126 11.32 15.21 22.38
C VAL A 126 11.43 16.48 23.21
N THR A 127 10.37 17.30 23.25
CA THR A 127 10.34 18.53 24.04
C THR A 127 10.54 18.26 25.52
N LEU A 128 9.88 17.24 26.08
CA LEU A 128 10.05 16.86 27.48
C LEU A 128 11.48 16.39 27.78
N ARG A 129 12.10 15.61 26.89
CA ARG A 129 13.52 15.25 27.04
C ARG A 129 14.43 16.46 27.05
N HIS A 130 14.18 17.43 26.17
CA HIS A 130 14.96 18.67 26.15
C HIS A 130 14.78 19.49 27.43
N ILE A 131 13.54 19.64 27.92
CA ILE A 131 13.25 20.30 29.20
C ILE A 131 13.99 19.62 30.35
N ILE A 132 13.95 18.28 30.42
CA ILE A 132 14.68 17.53 31.47
C ILE A 132 16.19 17.78 31.37
N SER A 133 16.75 17.80 30.17
CA SER A 133 18.18 18.11 29.96
C SER A 133 18.54 19.50 30.47
N VAL A 134 17.72 20.51 30.18
CA VAL A 134 17.93 21.88 30.65
C VAL A 134 17.79 21.96 32.18
N LEU A 135 16.82 21.25 32.76
CA LEU A 135 16.64 21.19 34.21
C LEU A 135 17.84 20.54 34.92
N ASP A 136 18.39 19.45 34.38
CA ASP A 136 19.59 18.80 34.92
C ASP A 136 20.82 19.73 34.88
N GLN A 137 20.97 20.50 33.79
CA GLN A 137 22.02 21.52 33.70
C GLN A 137 21.84 22.64 34.73
N ILE A 138 20.61 23.13 34.92
CA ILE A 138 20.30 24.15 35.95
C ILE A 138 20.61 23.61 37.34
N GLU A 139 20.23 22.36 37.64
CA GLU A 139 20.55 21.72 38.91
C GLU A 139 22.08 21.58 39.10
N GLY A 140 22.80 21.21 38.03
CA GLY A 140 24.26 21.18 38.01
C GLY A 140 24.87 22.52 38.40
N ILE A 141 24.42 23.62 37.76
CA ILE A 141 24.88 24.97 38.04
C ILE A 141 24.51 25.41 39.47
N ALA A 142 23.30 25.09 39.94
CA ALA A 142 22.83 25.46 41.28
C ALA A 142 23.70 24.84 42.40
N LYS A 143 24.33 23.68 42.15
CA LYS A 143 25.24 23.02 43.11
C LYS A 143 26.66 23.61 43.12
N VAL A 144 27.05 24.35 42.07
CA VAL A 144 28.41 24.90 41.91
C VAL A 144 28.83 25.81 43.07
N PRO A 145 28.02 26.79 43.55
CA PRO A 145 28.41 27.67 44.64
C PRO A 145 28.75 26.91 45.93
N SER A 146 27.92 25.93 46.30
CA SER A 146 28.16 25.09 47.48
C SER A 146 29.45 24.26 47.39
N ARG A 147 29.82 23.84 46.18
CA ARG A 147 31.07 23.11 45.92
C ARG A 147 32.28 24.05 45.99
N ILE A 148 32.14 25.26 45.48
CA ILE A 148 33.16 26.31 45.57
C ILE A 148 33.40 26.70 47.03
N GLU A 149 32.36 26.92 47.83
CA GLU A 149 32.47 27.25 49.26
C GLU A 149 33.23 26.18 50.05
N LYS A 150 32.99 24.89 49.77
CA LYS A 150 33.76 23.78 50.37
C LYS A 150 35.24 23.83 49.99
N LEU A 151 35.55 24.04 48.71
CA LEU A 151 36.94 24.13 48.24
C LEU A 151 37.69 25.34 48.82
N ILE A 152 36.98 26.45 49.06
CA ILE A 152 37.51 27.63 49.76
C ILE A 152 37.78 27.31 51.23
N ALA A 153 36.87 26.63 51.92
CA ALA A 153 37.05 26.20 53.31
C ALA A 153 38.26 25.28 53.48
N ASP A 154 38.48 24.39 52.51
CA ASP A 154 39.62 23.46 52.46
C ASP A 154 40.92 24.12 51.95
N LYS A 155 40.92 25.45 51.69
CA LYS A 155 42.04 26.24 51.15
C LYS A 155 42.54 25.79 49.76
N GLN A 156 41.74 25.03 49.01
CA GLN A 156 42.04 24.57 47.66
C GLN A 156 41.59 25.58 46.60
N PHE A 157 42.20 26.78 46.63
CA PHE A 157 41.77 27.92 45.81
C PHE A 157 41.90 27.68 44.29
N TYR A 158 42.92 26.94 43.85
CA TYR A 158 43.11 26.63 42.42
C TYR A 158 41.98 25.74 41.87
N ALA A 159 41.60 24.70 42.61
CA ALA A 159 40.49 23.83 42.25
C ALA A 159 39.15 24.58 42.23
N ALA A 160 38.94 25.52 43.16
CA ALA A 160 37.75 26.38 43.18
C ALA A 160 37.62 27.24 41.91
N ILE A 161 38.72 27.82 41.44
CA ILE A 161 38.74 28.65 40.22
C ILE A 161 38.51 27.80 38.95
N GLN A 162 39.07 26.60 38.87
CA GLN A 162 38.81 25.72 37.73
C GLN A 162 37.34 25.32 37.62
N VAL A 163 36.70 25.00 38.74
CA VAL A 163 35.25 24.68 38.79
C VAL A 163 34.41 25.91 38.42
N TYR A 164 34.80 27.10 38.87
CA TYR A 164 34.17 28.37 38.47
C TYR A 164 34.24 28.59 36.95
N LEU A 165 35.44 28.48 36.36
CA LEU A 165 35.65 28.74 34.93
C LEU A 165 34.88 27.76 34.06
N GLN A 166 34.89 26.47 34.43
CA GLN A 166 34.10 25.44 33.75
C GLN A 166 32.60 25.74 33.79
N SER A 167 32.09 26.18 34.94
CA SER A 167 30.67 26.44 35.14
C SER A 167 30.21 27.72 34.44
N SER A 168 31.08 28.74 34.37
CA SER A 168 30.85 29.98 33.62
C SER A 168 30.74 29.73 32.11
N LEU A 169 31.61 28.89 31.55
CA LEU A 169 31.53 28.48 30.15
C LEU A 169 30.28 27.67 29.83
N MET A 170 29.80 26.83 30.76
CA MET A 170 28.54 26.10 30.60
C MET A 170 27.32 27.03 30.58
N LEU A 171 27.32 28.08 31.42
CA LEU A 171 26.29 29.11 31.47
C LEU A 171 26.23 29.95 30.19
N GLU A 172 27.38 30.26 29.61
CA GLU A 172 27.52 31.03 28.37
C GLU A 172 26.98 30.25 27.16
N ARG A 173 27.21 28.94 27.11
CA ARG A 173 26.74 28.07 26.03
C ARG A 173 25.21 27.91 25.98
N GLU A 174 24.54 27.98 27.12
CA GLU A 174 23.09 27.77 27.25
C GLU A 174 22.27 29.07 27.26
N GLY A 175 22.90 30.24 27.09
CA GLY A 175 22.21 31.53 27.00
C GLY A 175 21.56 32.02 28.31
N LEU A 176 21.87 31.39 29.44
CA LEU A 176 21.32 31.68 30.78
C LEU A 176 22.02 32.87 31.49
N GLN A 177 22.64 33.76 30.72
CA GLN A 177 23.65 34.72 31.21
C GLN A 177 23.14 35.78 32.19
N THR A 178 21.84 36.06 32.30
CA THR A 178 21.39 37.35 32.86
C THR A 178 21.26 37.40 34.39
N ARG A 179 21.27 36.26 35.09
CA ARG A 179 21.12 36.24 36.57
C ARG A 179 22.10 35.33 37.31
N SER A 180 22.57 34.24 36.70
CA SER A 180 23.44 33.27 37.38
C SER A 180 24.91 33.71 37.43
N THR A 181 25.37 34.45 36.40
CA THR A 181 26.72 35.06 36.33
C THR A 181 26.96 36.03 37.48
N ALA A 182 26.00 36.90 37.80
CA ALA A 182 26.12 37.86 38.90
C ALA A 182 26.38 37.19 40.26
N TYR A 183 25.78 36.03 40.54
CA TYR A 183 26.05 35.27 41.76
C TYR A 183 27.44 34.65 41.76
N LEU A 184 27.86 34.06 40.63
CA LEU A 184 29.20 33.51 40.48
C LEU A 184 30.28 34.61 40.55
N ASP A 185 30.02 35.80 40.00
CA ASP A 185 30.95 36.93 40.02
C ASP A 185 31.16 37.48 41.43
N VAL A 186 30.10 37.52 42.26
CA VAL A 186 30.23 37.85 43.69
C VAL A 186 31.08 36.81 44.43
N VAL A 187 30.95 35.53 44.10
CA VAL A 187 31.79 34.45 44.67
C VAL A 187 33.23 34.56 44.18
N LEU A 188 33.46 34.94 42.91
CA LEU A 188 34.80 35.19 42.38
C LEU A 188 35.47 36.38 43.10
N ILE A 189 34.71 37.45 43.37
CA ILE A 189 35.18 38.59 44.16
C ILE A 189 35.54 38.14 45.58
N ASP A 190 34.73 37.30 46.24
CA ASP A 190 35.02 36.79 47.59
C ASP A 190 36.30 35.93 47.62
N ILE A 191 36.51 35.05 46.63
CA ILE A 191 37.75 34.26 46.47
C ILE A 191 38.98 35.16 46.28
N LEU A 192 38.86 36.18 45.43
CA LEU A 192 39.95 37.12 45.13
C LEU A 192 40.30 38.02 46.34
N VAL A 193 39.29 38.40 47.15
CA VAL A 193 39.47 39.18 48.38
C VAL A 193 40.06 38.34 49.52
N ARG A 194 39.67 37.08 49.66
CA ARG A 194 40.15 36.16 50.72
C ARG A 194 41.58 35.68 50.50
N SER A 195 42.07 35.70 49.26
CA SER A 195 43.41 35.22 48.87
C SER A 195 44.13 36.19 47.92
N PRO A 196 44.76 37.27 48.43
CA PRO A 196 45.46 38.26 47.60
C PRO A 196 46.66 37.70 46.81
N ARG A 197 47.18 36.52 47.20
CA ARG A 197 48.22 35.80 46.42
C ARG A 197 47.72 35.26 45.08
N LEU A 198 46.42 34.99 44.91
CA LEU A 198 45.86 34.58 43.61
C LEU A 198 45.63 35.76 42.66
N VAL A 199 45.46 36.98 43.18
CA VAL A 199 45.46 38.21 42.38
C VAL A 199 46.81 38.41 41.69
N LEU A 200 47.90 38.15 42.43
CA LEU A 200 49.26 38.13 41.88
C LEU A 200 49.47 37.02 40.86
N PHE A 201 48.84 35.85 41.02
CA PHE A 201 48.94 34.75 40.04
C PHE A 201 48.23 35.11 38.71
N LYS A 202 47.07 35.79 38.78
CA LYS A 202 46.37 36.28 37.59
C LYS A 202 47.12 37.45 36.92
N MET A 203 47.78 38.32 37.69
CA MET A 203 48.68 39.35 37.14
C MET A 203 49.97 38.75 36.57
N SER A 204 50.51 37.69 37.18
CA SER A 204 51.68 37.00 36.64
C SER A 204 51.34 36.27 35.34
N ASP A 205 50.21 35.57 35.25
CA ASP A 205 49.78 34.90 34.01
C ASP A 205 49.45 35.89 32.88
N LEU A 206 48.94 37.09 33.20
CA LEU A 206 48.79 38.19 32.23
C LEU A 206 50.14 38.83 31.83
N SER A 207 51.15 38.81 32.71
CA SER A 207 52.51 39.20 32.33
C SER A 207 53.28 38.10 31.58
N TYR A 208 52.96 36.82 31.80
CA TYR A 208 53.55 35.69 31.06
C TYR A 208 52.96 35.55 29.66
N LEU A 209 51.72 35.98 29.41
CA LEU A 209 51.21 36.13 28.03
C LEU A 209 51.73 37.37 27.29
N SER A 210 52.40 38.29 27.98
CA SER A 210 53.04 39.47 27.37
C SER A 210 54.57 39.36 27.29
N CYS A 211 55.15 38.25 27.72
CA CYS A 211 56.59 38.03 27.81
C CYS A 211 56.99 36.64 27.27
N GLU A 212 56.55 36.30 26.06
CA GLU A 212 57.37 35.48 25.16
C GLU A 212 58.10 36.47 24.22
N ASP A 213 59.35 36.80 24.59
CA ASP A 213 60.18 37.82 23.95
C ASP A 213 60.43 37.56 22.45
N PRO A 214 60.46 38.59 21.59
CA PRO A 214 61.24 38.55 20.37
C PRO A 214 62.62 39.14 20.67
N PHE A 215 63.56 38.36 21.19
CA PHE A 215 64.97 38.65 20.89
C PHE A 215 65.73 37.38 20.54
N SER A 216 65.48 36.97 19.29
CA SER A 216 66.45 36.50 18.29
C SER A 216 67.84 36.12 18.82
N ALA A 217 68.24 34.89 18.52
CA ALA A 217 69.59 34.51 18.11
C ALA A 217 70.79 35.25 18.76
N LYS A 218 71.55 34.43 19.50
CA LYS A 218 73.02 34.40 19.66
C LYS A 218 73.61 34.88 21.01
N PHE A 219 74.26 33.87 21.60
CA PHE A 219 75.32 33.82 22.62
C PHE A 219 74.94 34.07 24.07
#